data_AF-A0A086L2Q7-F1
#
_entry.id   AF-A0A086L2Q7-F1
#
_cell.length_a   1.000
_cell.length_b   1.000
_cell.length_c   1.000
_cell.angle_alpha   90.00
_cell.angle_beta   90.00
_cell.angle_gamma   90.00
#
_symmetry.space_group_name_H-M   'P 1'
#
loop_
_entity.id
_entity.type
_entity.pdbx_description
1 polymer ?
#
loop_
_entity_poly.entity_id
_entity_poly.type
_entity_poly.pdbx_seq_one_letter_code
_entity_poly.pdbx_strand_id
1 'polypeptide(L)'
;MSPKARLWHHEVCRRFEDCLIGASDRLRLQDFLSRQIGRHLSLSPTDPLDSSSVFTTLSSVGKLQAPYRPVDGDGSEIEEACMRALAEYQLTTPLSPHAKPLSHFVFFADARKHLLRLCRILSLPCGNALLLGVDGCGRQSLAHLAAHIAETPLYSIRASSRYSPADFREDLKRVLRSLAADGKPIVFLLADSQIRDEQFLEDLVSLMVAGEVPDLFDSAEEEQLLHALRRLGPAPATAEAAWAPADTLGLSCPGSESFAVASRLPDGCTPGGSKAERSRFAQLVRERFHVVLAISPVGPSLRSRCRQFPGLRSCTTVDYFDAWPREALLCVARHF
;
A
#
# COMPACT_ATOMS: atom_id res chain seq x y z
N MET A 1 7.06 25.96 -12.32
CA MET A 1 5.96 24.96 -12.40
C MET A 1 4.84 25.22 -11.39
N SER A 2 3.56 25.17 -11.79
CA SER A 2 2.43 25.31 -10.85
C SER A 2 2.29 24.08 -9.93
N PRO A 3 1.76 24.22 -8.69
CA PRO A 3 1.57 23.07 -7.78
C PRO A 3 0.73 21.94 -8.39
N LYS A 4 -0.28 22.28 -9.21
CA LYS A 4 -1.14 21.31 -9.91
C LYS A 4 -0.36 20.51 -10.97
N ALA A 5 0.54 21.16 -11.70
CA ALA A 5 1.39 20.49 -12.68
C ALA A 5 2.39 19.54 -12.00
N ARG A 6 2.94 19.93 -10.84
CA ARG A 6 3.87 19.11 -10.04
C ARG A 6 3.17 17.86 -9.52
N LEU A 7 1.97 18.02 -8.97
CA LEU A 7 1.16 16.91 -8.50
C LEU A 7 0.77 15.96 -9.63
N TRP A 8 0.32 16.49 -10.77
CA TRP A 8 -0.02 15.68 -11.93
C TRP A 8 1.19 14.87 -12.45
N HIS A 9 2.35 15.52 -12.61
CA HIS A 9 3.58 14.85 -13.02
C HIS A 9 3.96 13.75 -12.03
N HIS A 10 3.94 14.05 -10.73
CA HIS A 10 4.23 13.09 -9.68
C HIS A 10 3.31 11.86 -9.74
N GLU A 11 1.99 12.06 -9.86
CA GLU A 11 1.02 10.95 -9.95
C GLU A 11 1.20 10.09 -11.19
N VAL A 12 1.55 10.70 -12.33
CA VAL A 12 1.88 9.95 -13.55
C VAL A 12 3.16 9.12 -13.36
N CYS A 13 4.18 9.68 -12.71
CA CYS A 13 5.37 8.92 -12.32
C CYS A 13 5.03 7.75 -11.39
N ARG A 14 4.22 7.97 -10.34
CA ARG A 14 3.76 6.90 -9.44
C ARG A 14 3.01 5.79 -10.19
N ARG A 15 2.23 6.14 -11.23
CA ARG A 15 1.40 5.19 -11.97
C ARG A 15 2.17 4.39 -13.01
N PHE A 16 3.11 5.02 -13.70
CA PHE A 16 3.79 4.46 -14.87
C PHE A 16 5.27 4.24 -14.63
N GLU A 17 5.99 5.23 -14.10
CA GLU A 17 7.45 5.16 -13.92
C GLU A 17 7.85 4.11 -12.90
N ASP A 18 7.11 4.00 -11.79
CA ASP A 18 7.37 3.02 -10.74
C ASP A 18 7.26 1.55 -11.23
N CYS A 19 6.59 1.33 -12.36
CA CYS A 19 6.48 0.02 -13.03
C CYS A 19 7.58 -0.24 -14.07
N LEU A 20 8.48 0.72 -14.33
CA LEU A 20 9.54 0.62 -15.33
C LEU A 20 10.85 0.12 -14.71
N ILE A 21 11.36 -0.99 -15.23
CA ILE A 21 12.60 -1.62 -14.77
C ILE A 21 13.83 -0.92 -15.36
N GLY A 22 13.79 -0.59 -16.65
CA GLY A 22 14.95 -0.05 -17.38
C GLY A 22 15.11 1.47 -17.24
N ALA A 23 16.35 1.93 -17.03
CA ALA A 23 16.68 3.36 -17.01
C ALA A 23 16.29 4.04 -18.34
N SER A 24 16.49 3.37 -19.48
CA SER A 24 16.09 3.87 -20.80
C SER A 24 14.57 4.06 -20.94
N ASP A 25 13.77 3.21 -20.30
CA ASP A 25 12.31 3.35 -20.30
C ASP A 25 11.87 4.55 -19.47
N ARG A 26 12.49 4.72 -18.29
CA ARG A 26 12.25 5.89 -17.42
C ARG A 26 12.60 7.18 -18.14
N LEU A 27 13.74 7.25 -18.83
CA LEU A 27 14.13 8.41 -19.65
C LEU A 27 13.12 8.70 -20.77
N ARG A 28 12.65 7.66 -21.48
CA ARG A 28 11.63 7.82 -22.52
C ARG A 28 10.31 8.36 -21.96
N LEU A 29 9.90 7.89 -20.78
CA LEU A 29 8.72 8.41 -20.11
C LEU A 29 8.92 9.88 -19.70
N GLN A 30 10.05 10.23 -19.09
CA GLN A 30 10.33 11.61 -18.67
C GLN A 30 10.36 12.59 -19.85
N ASP A 31 10.96 12.21 -20.98
CA ASP A 31 10.91 13.00 -22.22
C ASP A 31 9.47 13.17 -22.73
N PHE A 32 8.68 12.09 -22.73
CA PHE A 32 7.27 12.15 -23.10
C PHE A 32 6.48 13.11 -22.20
N LEU A 33 6.64 13.00 -20.88
CA LEU A 33 5.94 13.86 -19.90
C LEU A 33 6.34 15.31 -20.07
N SER A 34 7.63 15.60 -20.25
CA SER A 34 8.13 16.96 -20.47
C SER A 34 7.47 17.61 -21.69
N ARG A 35 7.32 16.85 -22.79
CA ARG A 35 6.60 17.29 -23.99
C ARG A 35 5.11 17.53 -23.75
N GLN A 36 4.43 16.67 -22.98
CA GLN A 36 3.00 16.86 -22.69
C GLN A 36 2.75 18.07 -21.79
N ILE A 37 3.61 18.28 -20.78
CA ILE A 37 3.55 19.44 -19.88
C ILE A 37 3.71 20.73 -20.68
N GLY A 38 4.73 20.81 -21.56
CA GLY A 38 4.93 21.98 -22.40
C GLY A 38 3.73 22.28 -23.33
N ARG A 39 3.11 21.23 -23.89
CA ARG A 39 1.96 21.36 -24.80
C ARG A 39 0.66 21.78 -24.12
N HIS A 40 0.34 21.17 -22.98
CA HIS A 40 -0.99 21.30 -22.37
C HIS A 40 -1.02 22.24 -21.16
N LEU A 41 0.11 22.47 -20.50
CA LEU A 41 0.18 23.27 -19.27
C LEU A 41 0.87 24.63 -19.48
N SER A 42 1.25 24.98 -20.72
CA SER A 42 1.88 26.25 -21.09
C SER A 42 3.10 26.62 -20.22
N LEU A 43 3.83 25.61 -19.75
CA LEU A 43 5.04 25.77 -18.96
C LEU A 43 6.25 25.78 -19.90
N SER A 44 7.20 26.70 -19.68
CA SER A 44 8.42 26.77 -20.48
C SER A 44 9.26 25.49 -20.29
N PRO A 45 9.85 24.90 -21.35
CA PRO A 45 10.73 23.73 -21.26
C PRO A 45 11.97 23.93 -20.36
N THR A 46 12.27 25.18 -19.99
CA THR A 46 13.43 25.57 -19.19
C THR A 46 13.16 25.61 -17.69
N ASP A 47 11.91 25.52 -17.24
CA ASP A 47 11.64 25.23 -15.83
C ASP A 47 12.13 23.80 -15.61
N PRO A 48 13.19 23.56 -14.81
CA PRO A 48 13.60 22.21 -14.51
C PRO A 48 12.37 21.47 -14.01
N LEU A 49 12.01 20.36 -14.66
CA LEU A 49 11.17 19.36 -14.00
C LEU A 49 11.97 18.98 -12.76
N ASP A 50 11.63 19.59 -11.64
CA ASP A 50 12.35 19.40 -10.40
C ASP A 50 11.97 18.01 -9.90
N SER A 51 12.67 17.03 -10.49
CA SER A 51 12.53 15.59 -10.30
C SER A 51 12.77 15.21 -8.84
N SER A 52 13.26 16.15 -8.04
CA SER A 52 13.48 16.06 -6.59
C SER A 52 12.19 16.16 -5.77
N SER A 53 11.09 16.67 -6.35
CA SER A 53 9.86 16.94 -5.62
C SER A 53 9.13 15.63 -5.25
N VAL A 54 9.38 15.15 -4.05
CA VAL A 54 8.69 13.98 -3.49
C VAL A 54 7.42 14.46 -2.80
N PHE A 55 6.28 13.85 -3.14
CA PHE A 55 5.03 14.09 -2.45
C PHE A 55 4.82 13.04 -1.37
N THR A 56 4.42 13.48 -0.17
CA THR A 56 4.21 12.58 0.95
C THR A 56 3.18 13.13 1.95
N THR A 57 2.52 12.22 2.66
CA THR A 57 1.73 12.49 3.86
C THR A 57 2.55 12.28 5.14
N LEU A 58 3.80 11.82 5.01
CA LEU A 58 4.72 11.64 6.13
C LEU A 58 5.08 13.02 6.69
N SER A 59 4.60 13.27 7.91
CA SER A 59 4.93 14.46 8.68
C SER A 59 6.34 14.36 9.27
N SER A 60 6.88 15.50 9.70
CA SER A 60 8.14 15.55 10.43
C SER A 60 8.14 14.64 11.66
N VAL A 61 6.99 14.39 12.31
CA VAL A 61 6.92 13.48 13.46
C VAL A 61 7.02 11.99 13.11
N GLY A 62 7.12 11.62 11.82
CA GLY A 62 7.26 10.23 11.39
C GLY A 62 5.94 9.47 11.25
N LYS A 63 4.82 10.19 11.19
CA LYS A 63 3.45 9.64 11.05
C LYS A 63 2.72 10.19 9.84
N LEU A 64 1.71 9.48 9.35
CA LEU A 64 0.87 9.88 8.20
C LEU A 64 -0.22 10.89 8.59
N GLN A 65 0.21 12.04 9.10
CA GLN A 65 -0.68 13.10 9.61
C GLN A 65 -0.62 14.38 8.78
N ALA A 66 0.34 14.50 7.85
CA ALA A 66 0.44 15.67 6.99
C ALA A 66 -0.48 15.53 5.77
N PRO A 67 -1.03 16.65 5.26
CA PRO A 67 -1.72 16.64 3.96
C PRO A 67 -0.74 16.19 2.88
N TYR A 68 -1.27 15.54 1.84
CA TYR A 68 -0.45 15.11 0.71
C TYR A 68 0.12 16.33 -0.04
N ARG A 69 1.42 16.58 0.15
CA ARG A 69 2.09 17.81 -0.30
C ARG A 69 3.47 17.52 -0.86
N PRO A 70 4.01 18.40 -1.72
CA PRO A 70 5.41 18.33 -2.09
C PRO A 70 6.28 18.65 -0.87
N VAL A 71 7.41 17.96 -0.77
CA VAL A 71 8.53 18.36 0.08
C VAL A 71 9.56 19.01 -0.83
N ASP A 72 9.81 20.29 -0.60
CA ASP A 72 10.81 21.07 -1.32
C ASP A 72 12.19 20.91 -0.67
N GLY A 73 13.26 21.09 -1.44
CA GLY A 73 14.64 21.02 -0.94
C GLY A 73 15.37 19.72 -1.30
N ASP A 74 16.46 19.44 -0.58
CA ASP A 74 17.36 18.31 -0.80
C ASP A 74 16.85 16.97 -0.22
N GLY A 75 15.71 16.99 0.46
CA GLY A 75 15.09 15.83 1.08
C GLY A 75 15.53 15.58 2.54
N SER A 76 16.23 16.51 3.20
CA SER A 76 16.56 16.37 4.63
C SER A 76 15.34 16.17 5.52
N GLU A 77 14.22 16.86 5.25
CA GLU A 77 12.97 16.69 6.02
C GLU A 77 12.47 15.23 5.98
N ILE A 78 12.51 14.60 4.80
CA ILE A 78 12.12 13.21 4.61
C ILE A 78 13.09 12.28 5.35
N GLU A 79 14.39 12.56 5.27
CA GLU A 79 15.41 11.77 5.93
C GLU A 79 15.23 11.78 7.45
N GLU A 80 15.04 12.95 8.04
CA GLU A 80 14.74 13.09 9.48
C GLU A 80 13.45 12.38 9.88
N ALA A 81 12.36 12.53 9.09
CA ALA A 81 11.09 11.87 9.36
C ALA A 81 11.21 10.34 9.32
N CYS A 82 11.92 9.80 8.32
CA CYS A 82 12.20 8.37 8.20
C CYS A 82 13.05 7.85 9.37
N MET A 83 14.10 8.58 9.77
CA MET A 83 14.94 8.20 10.91
C MET A 83 14.16 8.23 12.23
N ARG A 84 13.30 9.24 12.43
CA ARG A 84 12.42 9.34 13.60
C ARG A 84 11.45 8.16 13.66
N ALA A 85 10.79 7.83 12.55
CA ALA A 85 9.90 6.68 12.46
C ALA A 85 10.63 5.35 12.74
N LEU A 86 11.86 5.18 12.25
CA LEU A 86 12.67 4.00 12.53
C LEU A 86 13.06 3.90 14.01
N ALA A 87 13.48 5.02 14.61
CA ALA A 87 13.81 5.06 16.04
C ALA A 87 12.59 4.73 16.91
N GLU A 88 11.42 5.28 16.58
CA GLU A 88 10.17 4.94 17.26
C GLU A 88 9.84 3.45 17.07
N TYR A 89 9.94 2.91 15.85
CA TYR A 89 9.71 1.49 15.59
C TYR A 89 10.66 0.62 16.44
N GLN A 90 11.94 0.96 16.52
CA GLN A 90 12.93 0.20 17.29
C GLN A 90 12.67 0.23 18.80
N LEU A 91 12.17 1.35 19.33
CA LEU A 91 11.80 1.49 20.75
C LEU A 91 10.48 0.80 21.09
N THR A 92 9.50 0.96 20.20
CA THR A 92 8.14 0.46 20.39
C THR A 92 7.96 -0.95 19.88
N THR A 93 8.95 -1.53 19.19
CA THR A 93 8.88 -2.82 18.49
C THR A 93 8.08 -3.75 19.38
N PRO A 94 6.79 -3.99 19.04
CA PRO A 94 5.89 -4.58 19.99
C PRO A 94 6.35 -6.00 20.27
N LEU A 95 5.94 -6.54 21.41
CA LEU A 95 5.91 -7.99 21.68
C LEU A 95 4.99 -8.75 20.69
N SER A 96 4.68 -8.15 19.53
CA SER A 96 3.92 -8.77 18.46
C SER A 96 4.73 -9.94 17.91
N PRO A 97 4.14 -11.14 17.81
CA PRO A 97 4.81 -12.29 17.23
C PRO A 97 5.14 -12.08 15.73
N HIS A 98 4.57 -11.07 15.09
CA HIS A 98 4.81 -10.82 13.67
C HIS A 98 5.85 -9.72 13.43
N ALA A 99 6.35 -9.06 14.48
CA ALA A 99 7.31 -7.97 14.33
C ALA A 99 8.68 -8.48 13.84
N LYS A 100 9.31 -7.70 12.96
CA LYS A 100 10.69 -7.92 12.49
C LYS A 100 11.62 -6.90 13.14
N PRO A 101 12.62 -7.31 13.94
CA PRO A 101 13.60 -6.37 14.49
C PRO A 101 14.39 -5.67 13.38
N LEU A 102 14.50 -4.34 13.46
CA LEU A 102 15.20 -3.50 12.47
C LEU A 102 16.44 -2.83 13.08
N SER A 103 17.18 -3.53 13.95
CA SER A 103 18.27 -2.97 14.76
C SER A 103 19.42 -2.35 13.97
N HIS A 104 19.65 -2.82 12.74
CA HIS A 104 20.75 -2.37 11.89
C HIS A 104 20.27 -1.90 10.51
N PHE A 105 19.05 -1.36 10.46
CA PHE A 105 18.48 -0.85 9.22
C PHE A 105 19.07 0.52 8.87
N VAL A 106 19.51 0.71 7.62
CA VAL A 106 20.12 1.95 7.13
C VAL A 106 19.28 2.52 6.00
N PHE A 107 19.00 3.82 6.05
CA PHE A 107 18.34 4.52 4.95
C PHE A 107 19.35 5.02 3.93
N PHE A 108 19.10 4.68 2.67
CA PHE A 108 19.64 5.36 1.50
C PHE A 108 18.48 5.95 0.67
N ALA A 109 18.80 6.77 -0.33
CA ALA A 109 17.80 7.52 -1.09
C ALA A 109 16.66 6.64 -1.63
N ASP A 110 16.99 5.49 -2.22
CA ASP A 110 15.96 4.59 -2.78
C ASP A 110 15.15 3.87 -1.71
N ALA A 111 15.76 3.49 -0.57
CA ALA A 111 15.01 2.94 0.56
C ALA A 111 13.94 3.92 1.08
N ARG A 112 14.25 5.23 1.13
CA ARG A 112 13.27 6.26 1.49
C ARG A 112 12.16 6.37 0.44
N LYS A 113 12.48 6.34 -0.85
CA LYS A 113 11.47 6.35 -1.93
C LYS A 113 10.52 5.16 -1.81
N HIS A 114 11.03 3.96 -1.61
CA HIS A 114 10.23 2.74 -1.40
C HIS A 114 9.34 2.83 -0.16
N LEU A 115 9.88 3.34 0.95
CA LEU A 115 9.10 3.56 2.17
C LEU A 115 7.92 4.52 1.92
N LEU A 116 8.18 5.66 1.26
CA LEU A 116 7.15 6.64 0.95
C LEU A 116 6.09 6.10 -0.01
N ARG A 117 6.49 5.30 -1.03
CA ARG A 117 5.56 4.58 -1.90
C ARG A 117 4.64 3.66 -1.09
N LEU A 118 5.20 2.85 -0.19
CA LEU A 118 4.43 1.96 0.66
C LEU A 118 3.49 2.71 1.60
N CYS A 119 3.97 3.75 2.28
CA CYS A 119 3.12 4.61 3.11
C CYS A 119 1.93 5.19 2.32
N ARG A 120 2.18 5.63 1.08
CA ARG A 120 1.12 6.12 0.19
C ARG A 120 0.12 5.02 -0.15
N ILE A 121 0.61 3.83 -0.54
CA ILE A 121 -0.25 2.68 -0.88
C ILE A 121 -1.14 2.31 0.33
N LEU A 122 -0.56 2.18 1.52
CA LEU A 122 -1.30 1.82 2.73
C LEU A 122 -2.27 2.91 3.20
N SER A 123 -2.12 4.15 2.74
CA SER A 123 -3.05 5.25 3.03
C SER A 123 -4.28 5.27 2.12
N LEU A 124 -4.28 4.47 1.06
CA LEU A 124 -5.36 4.43 0.07
C LEU A 124 -6.33 3.27 0.35
N PRO A 125 -7.64 3.47 0.17
CA PRO A 125 -8.57 2.33 0.15
C PRO A 125 -8.19 1.37 -0.97
N CYS A 126 -8.33 0.07 -0.74
CA CYS A 126 -7.89 -0.98 -1.68
C CYS A 126 -6.38 -0.94 -1.99
N GLY A 127 -5.59 -0.30 -1.12
CA GLY A 127 -4.15 -0.15 -1.27
C GLY A 127 -3.39 -1.45 -1.02
N ASN A 128 -3.22 -2.28 -2.05
CA ASN A 128 -2.38 -3.47 -2.00
C ASN A 128 -1.05 -3.24 -2.71
N ALA A 129 0.02 -3.92 -2.28
CA ALA A 129 1.35 -3.76 -2.82
C ALA A 129 1.98 -5.09 -3.27
N LEU A 130 2.67 -5.05 -4.41
CA LEU A 130 3.51 -6.14 -4.89
C LEU A 130 4.96 -5.66 -4.94
N LEU A 131 5.74 -6.08 -3.94
CA LEU A 131 7.14 -5.73 -3.75
C LEU A 131 8.05 -6.74 -4.45
N LEU A 132 8.65 -6.31 -5.56
CA LEU A 132 9.49 -7.15 -6.40
C LEU A 132 10.96 -6.80 -6.22
N GLY A 133 11.78 -7.75 -5.81
CA GLY A 133 13.22 -7.54 -5.65
C GLY A 133 13.95 -8.82 -5.31
N VAL A 134 15.27 -8.80 -5.38
CA VAL A 134 16.08 -9.95 -4.95
C VAL A 134 16.04 -10.12 -3.43
N ASP A 135 16.50 -11.24 -2.92
CA ASP A 135 16.56 -11.44 -1.46
C ASP A 135 17.57 -10.46 -0.83
N GLY A 136 17.27 -10.03 0.40
CA GLY A 136 18.11 -9.06 1.14
C GLY A 136 17.91 -7.59 0.78
N CYS A 137 17.16 -7.24 -0.26
CA CYS A 137 16.97 -5.82 -0.67
C CYS A 137 16.09 -4.98 0.30
N GLY A 138 15.55 -5.57 1.38
CA GLY A 138 14.85 -4.83 2.43
C GLY A 138 13.32 -4.73 2.29
N ARG A 139 12.70 -5.37 1.28
CA ARG A 139 11.23 -5.34 1.02
C ARG A 139 10.37 -5.55 2.27
N GLN A 140 10.57 -6.67 2.97
CA GLN A 140 9.80 -6.97 4.18
C GLN A 140 10.07 -5.95 5.30
N SER A 141 11.33 -5.52 5.46
CA SER A 141 11.71 -4.55 6.48
C SER A 141 11.01 -3.20 6.27
N LEU A 142 10.95 -2.72 5.02
CA LEU A 142 10.20 -1.52 4.68
C LEU A 142 8.69 -1.70 4.82
N ALA A 143 8.14 -2.88 4.53
CA ALA A 143 6.72 -3.16 4.76
C ALA A 143 6.35 -3.07 6.26
N HIS A 144 7.17 -3.63 7.16
CA HIS A 144 6.99 -3.48 8.61
C HIS A 144 7.04 -2.03 9.07
N LEU A 145 8.03 -1.28 8.58
CA LEU A 145 8.17 0.12 8.95
C LEU A 145 7.03 0.98 8.39
N ALA A 146 6.61 0.75 7.15
CA ALA A 146 5.47 1.45 6.54
C ALA A 146 4.17 1.20 7.30
N ALA A 147 3.90 -0.05 7.70
CA ALA A 147 2.72 -0.39 8.49
C ALA A 147 2.76 0.28 9.88
N HIS A 148 3.94 0.35 10.51
CA HIS A 148 4.12 1.08 11.77
C HIS A 148 3.87 2.59 11.62
N ILE A 149 4.41 3.20 10.57
CA ILE A 149 4.18 4.62 10.24
C ILE A 149 2.70 4.90 9.99
N ALA A 150 2.01 3.98 9.31
CA ALA A 150 0.57 4.02 9.06
C ALA A 150 -0.28 3.61 10.27
N GLU A 151 0.36 3.30 11.42
CA GLU A 151 -0.30 2.86 12.66
C GLU A 151 -1.26 1.67 12.44
N THR A 152 -0.93 0.84 11.45
CA THR A 152 -1.74 -0.27 11.00
C THR A 152 -1.08 -1.57 11.45
N PRO A 153 -1.79 -2.46 12.16
CA PRO A 153 -1.23 -3.74 12.57
C PRO A 153 -0.84 -4.55 11.32
N LEU A 154 0.34 -5.16 11.38
CA LEU A 154 0.84 -6.04 10.34
C LEU A 154 0.82 -7.49 10.82
N TYR A 155 0.14 -8.33 10.04
CA TYR A 155 0.08 -9.78 10.20
C TYR A 155 0.96 -10.46 9.16
N SER A 156 1.75 -11.44 9.57
CA SER A 156 2.51 -12.29 8.66
C SER A 156 2.52 -13.73 9.16
N ILE A 157 2.39 -14.69 8.26
CA ILE A 157 2.31 -16.10 8.64
C ILE A 157 3.65 -16.64 9.15
N ARG A 158 3.61 -17.54 10.13
CA ARG A 158 4.78 -18.28 10.59
C ARG A 158 4.75 -19.70 10.02
N ALA A 159 5.07 -19.82 8.74
CA ALA A 159 4.95 -21.09 8.01
C ALA A 159 5.99 -22.12 8.48
N SER A 160 5.53 -23.15 9.21
CA SER A 160 6.32 -24.35 9.51
C SER A 160 6.37 -25.31 8.32
N SER A 161 7.17 -26.38 8.40
CA SER A 161 7.22 -27.41 7.34
C SER A 161 5.90 -28.12 7.09
N ARG A 162 4.99 -28.12 8.07
CA ARG A 162 3.66 -28.74 8.02
C ARG A 162 2.53 -27.76 7.72
N TYR A 163 2.84 -26.49 7.48
CA TYR A 163 1.85 -25.45 7.25
C TYR A 163 1.07 -25.71 5.95
N SER A 164 -0.24 -25.88 6.08
CA SER A 164 -1.16 -26.30 5.04
C SER A 164 -2.09 -25.17 4.57
N PRO A 165 -2.81 -25.33 3.45
CA PRO A 165 -3.89 -24.41 3.06
C PRO A 165 -4.98 -24.24 4.11
N ALA A 166 -5.27 -25.26 4.91
CA ALA A 166 -6.24 -25.15 6.01
C ALA A 166 -5.72 -24.20 7.11
N ASP A 167 -4.44 -24.31 7.49
CA ASP A 167 -3.82 -23.40 8.46
C ASP A 167 -3.83 -21.94 7.96
N PHE A 168 -3.58 -21.76 6.66
CA PHE A 168 -3.65 -20.45 6.01
C PHE A 168 -5.05 -19.85 6.09
N ARG A 169 -6.09 -20.63 5.78
CA ARG A 169 -7.48 -20.17 5.91
C ARG A 169 -7.85 -19.83 7.34
N GLU A 170 -7.37 -20.58 8.34
CA GLU A 170 -7.57 -20.24 9.75
C GLU A 170 -6.87 -18.92 10.16
N ASP A 171 -5.68 -18.66 9.61
CA ASP A 171 -5.00 -17.36 9.79
C ASP A 171 -5.81 -16.22 9.14
N LEU A 172 -6.32 -16.41 7.92
CA LEU A 172 -7.19 -15.43 7.26
C LEU A 172 -8.47 -15.17 8.07
N LYS A 173 -9.15 -16.22 8.54
CA LYS A 173 -10.34 -16.09 9.40
C LYS A 173 -10.04 -15.26 10.64
N ARG A 174 -8.90 -15.49 11.30
CA ARG A 174 -8.51 -14.73 12.51
C ARG A 174 -8.38 -13.24 12.21
N VAL A 175 -7.71 -12.90 11.11
CA VAL A 175 -7.52 -11.49 10.72
C VAL A 175 -8.85 -10.85 10.31
N LEU A 176 -9.66 -11.53 9.50
CA LEU A 176 -10.97 -11.04 9.04
C LEU A 176 -11.96 -10.84 10.19
N ARG A 177 -11.93 -11.70 11.23
CA ARG A 177 -12.71 -11.51 12.45
C ARG A 177 -12.30 -10.26 13.23
N SER A 178 -11.01 -10.00 13.38
CA SER A 178 -10.52 -8.76 14.00
C SER A 178 -10.95 -7.54 13.18
N LEU A 179 -10.86 -7.61 11.85
CA LEU A 179 -11.33 -6.55 10.97
C LEU A 179 -12.84 -6.29 11.14
N ALA A 180 -13.67 -7.34 11.23
CA ALA A 180 -15.12 -7.22 11.46
C ALA A 180 -15.45 -6.59 12.82
N ALA A 181 -14.66 -6.89 13.85
CA ALA A 181 -14.89 -6.42 15.21
C ALA A 181 -14.40 -4.98 15.42
N ASP A 182 -13.20 -4.65 14.96
CA ASP A 182 -12.54 -3.38 15.23
C ASP A 182 -12.76 -2.35 14.12
N GLY A 183 -13.04 -2.82 12.90
CA GLY A 183 -13.10 -2.00 11.70
C GLY A 183 -11.78 -1.36 11.30
N LYS A 184 -10.68 -1.56 12.04
CA LYS A 184 -9.41 -0.89 11.76
C LYS A 184 -8.68 -1.54 10.58
N PRO A 185 -7.97 -0.77 9.74
CA PRO A 185 -7.13 -1.34 8.70
C PRO A 185 -6.14 -2.37 9.24
N ILE A 186 -5.78 -3.35 8.42
CA ILE A 186 -4.79 -4.38 8.73
C ILE A 186 -3.93 -4.64 7.49
N VAL A 187 -2.62 -4.79 7.67
CA VAL A 187 -1.70 -5.22 6.61
C VAL A 187 -1.43 -6.72 6.73
N PHE A 188 -1.67 -7.49 5.68
CA PHE A 188 -1.28 -8.89 5.57
C PHE A 188 -0.04 -9.02 4.68
N LEU A 189 1.11 -9.34 5.28
CA LEU A 189 2.39 -9.52 4.59
C LEU A 189 2.68 -11.00 4.33
N LEU A 190 2.82 -11.34 3.04
CA LEU A 190 3.24 -12.68 2.60
C LEU A 190 4.53 -12.58 1.77
N ALA A 191 5.59 -13.25 2.22
CA ALA A 191 6.86 -13.34 1.51
C ALA A 191 6.91 -14.56 0.59
N ASP A 192 7.72 -14.48 -0.47
CA ASP A 192 7.87 -15.54 -1.47
C ASP A 192 8.19 -16.90 -0.86
N SER A 193 9.14 -16.92 0.09
CA SER A 193 9.58 -18.14 0.78
C SER A 193 8.51 -18.80 1.64
N GLN A 194 7.42 -18.08 1.95
CA GLN A 194 6.28 -18.59 2.71
C GLN A 194 5.19 -19.17 1.80
N ILE A 195 5.22 -18.92 0.48
CA ILE A 195 4.24 -19.43 -0.48
C ILE A 195 4.60 -20.88 -0.81
N ARG A 196 4.07 -21.81 -0.02
CA ARG A 196 4.25 -23.25 -0.19
C ARG A 196 3.21 -23.87 -1.10
N ASP A 197 2.05 -23.23 -1.20
CA ASP A 197 0.90 -23.66 -2.00
C ASP A 197 0.30 -22.44 -2.71
N GLU A 198 -0.10 -22.63 -3.97
CA GLU A 198 -0.65 -21.55 -4.80
C GLU A 198 -2.08 -21.14 -4.37
N GLN A 199 -2.79 -21.99 -3.60
CA GLN A 199 -4.07 -21.64 -2.98
C GLN A 199 -3.97 -20.38 -2.10
N PHE A 200 -2.79 -20.11 -1.51
CA PHE A 200 -2.60 -18.93 -0.67
C PHE A 200 -2.78 -17.65 -1.50
N LEU A 201 -2.29 -17.66 -2.73
CA LEU A 201 -2.42 -16.53 -3.64
C LEU A 201 -3.82 -16.43 -4.21
N GLU A 202 -4.48 -17.56 -4.48
CA GLU A 202 -5.88 -17.59 -4.91
C GLU A 202 -6.81 -16.97 -3.86
N ASP A 203 -6.66 -17.37 -2.60
CA ASP A 203 -7.46 -16.85 -1.49
C ASP A 203 -7.18 -15.35 -1.27
N LEU A 204 -5.91 -14.90 -1.30
CA LEU A 204 -5.57 -13.48 -1.18
C LEU A 204 -6.10 -12.64 -2.36
N VAL A 205 -6.03 -13.17 -3.58
CA VAL A 205 -6.57 -12.49 -4.77
C VAL A 205 -8.09 -12.40 -4.69
N SER A 206 -8.77 -13.43 -4.20
CA SER A 206 -10.21 -13.42 -3.97
C SER A 206 -10.61 -12.32 -2.97
N LEU A 207 -9.85 -12.15 -1.88
CA LEU A 207 -10.05 -11.02 -0.95
C LEU A 207 -9.80 -9.66 -1.60
N MET A 208 -8.74 -9.51 -2.41
CA MET A 208 -8.45 -8.24 -3.09
C MET A 208 -9.51 -7.86 -4.13
N VAL A 209 -10.06 -8.83 -4.86
CA VAL A 209 -11.01 -8.61 -5.96
C VAL A 209 -12.45 -8.52 -5.43
N ALA A 210 -12.89 -9.55 -4.71
CA ALA A 210 -14.27 -9.72 -4.28
C ALA A 210 -14.51 -9.28 -2.83
N GLY A 211 -13.47 -9.29 -1.99
CA GLY A 211 -13.62 -9.06 -0.54
C GLY A 211 -14.05 -10.30 0.24
N GLU A 212 -14.05 -11.47 -0.40
CA GLU A 212 -14.43 -12.75 0.21
C GLU A 212 -13.63 -13.90 -0.39
N VAL A 213 -13.53 -15.00 0.37
CA VAL A 213 -12.99 -16.28 -0.10
C VAL A 213 -14.13 -17.29 -0.05
N PRO A 214 -14.41 -18.03 -1.14
CA PRO A 214 -15.45 -19.06 -1.16
C PRO A 214 -15.23 -20.11 -0.07
N ASP A 215 -16.33 -20.48 0.60
CA ASP A 215 -16.35 -21.50 1.66
C ASP A 215 -15.31 -21.28 2.77
N LEU A 216 -14.94 -20.02 3.03
CA LEU A 216 -14.00 -19.70 4.09
C LEU A 216 -14.64 -19.88 5.46
N PHE A 217 -15.85 -19.35 5.67
CA PHE A 217 -16.59 -19.44 6.93
C PHE A 217 -17.74 -20.43 6.80
N ASP A 218 -17.98 -21.24 7.84
CA ASP A 218 -19.23 -21.97 7.96
C ASP A 218 -20.39 -21.03 8.38
N SER A 219 -21.63 -21.53 8.33
CA SER A 219 -22.82 -20.72 8.64
C SER A 219 -22.85 -20.16 10.08
N ALA A 220 -22.22 -20.85 11.04
CA ALA A 220 -22.18 -20.38 12.42
C ALA A 220 -21.09 -19.30 12.60
N GLU A 221 -19.92 -19.50 11.98
CA GLU A 221 -18.85 -18.51 11.94
C GLU A 221 -19.26 -17.24 11.18
N GLU A 222 -20.03 -17.38 10.10
CA GLU A 222 -20.56 -16.25 9.32
C GLU A 222 -21.52 -15.40 10.17
N GLU A 223 -22.46 -16.01 10.90
CA GLU A 223 -23.38 -15.25 11.77
C GLU A 223 -22.61 -14.52 12.89
N GLN A 224 -21.56 -15.13 13.45
CA GLN A 224 -20.69 -14.46 14.43
C GLN A 224 -19.97 -13.23 13.83
N LEU A 225 -19.48 -13.37 12.60
CA LEU A 225 -18.81 -12.30 11.85
C LEU A 225 -19.77 -11.13 11.58
N LEU A 226 -20.99 -11.44 11.10
CA LEU A 226 -22.03 -10.44 10.84
C LEU A 226 -22.50 -9.76 12.12
N HIS A 227 -22.63 -10.52 13.21
CA HIS A 227 -22.95 -9.95 14.52
C HIS A 227 -21.87 -8.96 15.01
N ALA A 228 -20.59 -9.27 14.81
CA ALA A 228 -19.49 -8.34 15.09
C ALA A 228 -19.59 -7.07 14.23
N LEU A 229 -19.86 -7.23 12.93
CA LEU A 229 -20.03 -6.11 12.00
C LEU A 229 -21.21 -5.19 12.33
N ARG A 230 -22.31 -5.73 12.87
CA ARG A 230 -23.46 -4.94 13.35
C ARG A 230 -23.06 -4.03 14.51
N ARG A 231 -22.21 -4.52 15.42
CA ARG A 231 -21.72 -3.75 16.58
C ARG A 231 -20.79 -2.60 16.18
N LEU A 232 -20.09 -2.73 15.06
CA LEU A 232 -19.23 -1.65 14.54
C LEU A 232 -20.05 -0.41 14.11
N GLY A 233 -21.37 -0.54 13.91
CA GLY A 233 -22.21 0.53 13.38
C GLY A 233 -21.95 0.79 11.89
N PRO A 234 -22.62 1.76 11.22
CA PRO A 234 -22.36 2.07 9.81
C PRO A 234 -20.90 2.47 9.59
N ALA A 235 -20.37 2.21 8.39
CA ALA A 235 -19.00 2.60 8.08
C ALA A 235 -18.84 4.12 8.31
N PRO A 236 -17.81 4.58 9.05
CA PRO A 236 -17.55 6.00 9.14
C PRO A 236 -17.32 6.53 7.72
N ALA A 237 -17.83 7.74 7.41
CA ALA A 237 -17.56 8.40 6.14
C ALA A 237 -16.07 8.30 5.83
N THR A 238 -15.75 7.63 4.74
CA THR A 238 -14.45 7.01 4.45
C THR A 238 -13.31 8.03 4.35
N ALA A 239 -12.08 7.50 4.34
CA ALA A 239 -10.82 8.20 4.08
C ALA A 239 -10.78 9.02 2.77
N GLU A 240 -11.84 8.99 1.95
CA GLU A 240 -12.07 9.98 0.87
C GLU A 240 -12.01 11.41 1.41
N ALA A 241 -12.44 11.67 2.66
CA ALA A 241 -12.30 12.98 3.29
C ALA A 241 -10.84 13.36 3.62
N ALA A 242 -9.94 12.39 3.81
CA ALA A 242 -8.52 12.63 4.10
C ALA A 242 -7.68 12.83 2.82
N TRP A 243 -8.14 12.26 1.69
CA TRP A 243 -7.57 12.47 0.36
C TRP A 243 -8.29 13.55 -0.45
N ALA A 244 -9.39 14.11 0.07
CA ALA A 244 -9.90 15.38 -0.42
C ALA A 244 -8.76 16.39 -0.27
N PRO A 245 -8.36 17.09 -1.35
CA PRO A 245 -7.36 18.13 -1.22
C PRO A 245 -7.91 19.11 -0.19
N ALA A 246 -7.23 19.24 0.95
CA ALA A 246 -7.53 20.31 1.88
C ALA A 246 -7.60 21.61 1.07
N ASP A 247 -8.53 22.50 1.42
CA ASP A 247 -8.79 23.79 0.75
C ASP A 247 -7.52 24.66 0.57
N THR A 248 -6.38 24.24 1.13
CA THR A 248 -5.01 24.70 0.91
C THR A 248 -4.62 24.95 -0.56
N LEU A 249 -5.26 24.30 -1.55
CA LEU A 249 -4.99 24.53 -2.97
C LEU A 249 -6.05 25.37 -3.72
N GLY A 250 -7.08 25.87 -3.03
CA GLY A 250 -8.15 26.68 -3.64
C GLY A 250 -8.90 25.96 -4.78
N LEU A 251 -9.01 24.63 -4.68
CA LEU A 251 -9.63 23.76 -5.68
C LEU A 251 -11.11 23.55 -5.38
N SER A 252 -11.95 24.55 -5.68
CA SER A 252 -13.37 24.27 -5.94
C SER A 252 -13.48 23.77 -7.38
N CYS A 253 -13.67 22.47 -7.58
CA CYS A 253 -14.03 21.92 -8.87
C CYS A 253 -15.51 22.22 -9.14
N PRO A 254 -15.88 23.01 -10.16
CA PRO A 254 -17.27 23.11 -10.57
C PRO A 254 -17.65 21.76 -11.19
N GLY A 255 -18.48 20.97 -10.51
CA GLY A 255 -18.91 19.65 -10.96
C GLY A 255 -18.45 18.47 -10.10
N SER A 256 -17.99 18.69 -8.86
CA SER A 256 -17.67 17.59 -7.91
C SER A 256 -18.88 16.73 -7.51
N GLU A 257 -20.09 17.00 -8.02
CA GLU A 257 -21.26 16.16 -7.80
C GLU A 257 -21.23 14.84 -8.61
N SER A 258 -20.29 14.64 -9.55
CA SER A 258 -20.36 13.50 -10.49
C SER A 258 -19.22 12.48 -10.43
N PHE A 259 -18.33 12.51 -9.43
CA PHE A 259 -17.33 11.43 -9.22
C PHE A 259 -17.62 10.55 -7.99
N ALA A 260 -18.66 10.88 -7.21
CA ALA A 260 -19.26 9.97 -6.24
C ALA A 260 -20.11 8.90 -6.97
N VAL A 261 -19.49 8.14 -7.88
CA VAL A 261 -20.15 7.02 -8.53
C VAL A 261 -19.85 5.75 -7.73
N ALA A 262 -20.90 5.29 -7.06
CA ALA A 262 -21.12 3.96 -6.49
C ALA A 262 -20.60 3.67 -5.07
N SER A 263 -21.16 4.35 -4.07
CA SER A 263 -21.37 3.74 -2.73
C SER A 263 -22.74 4.03 -2.11
N ARG A 264 -23.64 4.76 -2.79
CA ARG A 264 -25.02 4.89 -2.33
C ARG A 264 -25.78 3.60 -2.65
N LEU A 265 -25.94 2.76 -1.64
CA LEU A 265 -26.99 1.76 -1.61
C LEU A 265 -28.31 2.43 -1.99
N PRO A 266 -29.14 1.85 -2.88
CA PRO A 266 -30.44 2.42 -3.20
C PRO A 266 -31.27 2.54 -1.91
N ASP A 267 -31.77 3.75 -1.65
CA ASP A 267 -32.70 4.05 -0.56
C ASP A 267 -33.95 3.18 -0.75
N GLY A 268 -34.02 2.08 0.00
CA GLY A 268 -35.10 1.09 -0.12
C GLY A 268 -34.80 -0.30 0.43
N CYS A 269 -33.56 -0.66 0.75
CA CYS A 269 -33.28 -1.92 1.45
C CYS A 269 -33.52 -1.77 2.96
N THR A 270 -34.51 -2.49 3.46
CA THR A 270 -34.70 -2.71 4.90
C THR A 270 -33.40 -3.19 5.55
N PRO A 271 -33.07 -2.76 6.79
CA PRO A 271 -31.77 -3.01 7.43
C PRO A 271 -31.63 -4.43 8.01
N GLY A 272 -32.06 -5.48 7.29
CA GLY A 272 -32.23 -6.81 7.89
C GLY A 272 -32.08 -8.02 6.96
N GLY A 273 -31.25 -7.94 5.91
CA GLY A 273 -30.96 -9.09 5.03
C GLY A 273 -29.50 -9.51 5.08
N SER A 274 -29.23 -10.79 5.35
CA SER A 274 -27.88 -11.41 5.35
C SER A 274 -27.04 -11.08 4.10
N LYS A 275 -27.66 -10.83 2.94
CA LYS A 275 -26.95 -10.45 1.70
C LYS A 275 -26.37 -9.03 1.73
N ALA A 276 -27.09 -8.06 2.28
CA ALA A 276 -26.61 -6.67 2.36
C ALA A 276 -25.45 -6.56 3.36
N GLU A 277 -25.54 -7.30 4.46
CA GLU A 277 -24.49 -7.34 5.49
C GLU A 277 -23.22 -8.01 4.97
N ARG A 278 -23.35 -9.10 4.20
CA ARG A 278 -22.23 -9.71 3.46
C ARG A 278 -21.56 -8.73 2.50
N SER A 279 -22.35 -8.04 1.68
CA SER A 279 -21.81 -7.04 0.73
C SER A 279 -21.07 -5.93 1.46
N ARG A 280 -21.58 -5.50 2.62
CA ARG A 280 -20.93 -4.51 3.47
C ARG A 280 -19.62 -5.04 4.04
N PHE A 281 -19.59 -6.28 4.49
CA PHE A 281 -18.36 -6.92 4.97
C PHE A 281 -17.31 -7.01 3.86
N ALA A 282 -17.69 -7.49 2.68
CA ALA A 282 -16.80 -7.58 1.52
C ALA A 282 -16.23 -6.21 1.11
N GLN A 283 -17.03 -5.14 1.20
CA GLN A 283 -16.54 -3.77 1.00
C GLN A 283 -15.51 -3.37 2.07
N LEU A 284 -15.79 -3.64 3.35
CA LEU A 284 -14.85 -3.39 4.44
C LEU A 284 -13.52 -4.12 4.23
N VAL A 285 -13.58 -5.38 3.81
CA VAL A 285 -12.38 -6.18 3.47
C VAL A 285 -11.57 -5.50 2.37
N ARG A 286 -12.19 -5.17 1.22
CA ARG A 286 -11.46 -4.53 0.12
C ARG A 286 -10.84 -3.19 0.52
N GLU A 287 -11.54 -2.39 1.32
CA GLU A 287 -11.08 -1.07 1.72
C GLU A 287 -9.97 -1.09 2.78
N ARG A 288 -9.96 -2.08 3.68
CA ARG A 288 -9.16 -2.06 4.92
C ARG A 288 -8.26 -3.28 5.14
N PHE A 289 -8.40 -4.35 4.35
CA PHE A 289 -7.47 -5.48 4.36
C PHE A 289 -6.42 -5.29 3.27
N HIS A 290 -5.28 -4.71 3.64
CA HIS A 290 -4.19 -4.42 2.71
C HIS A 290 -3.30 -5.64 2.54
N VAL A 291 -3.17 -6.14 1.32
CA VAL A 291 -2.27 -7.26 1.00
C VAL A 291 -0.92 -6.70 0.53
N VAL A 292 0.17 -7.14 1.15
CA VAL A 292 1.54 -6.85 0.73
C VAL A 292 2.24 -8.16 0.39
N LEU A 293 2.60 -8.33 -0.88
CA LEU A 293 3.31 -9.50 -1.38
C LEU A 293 4.77 -9.15 -1.62
N ALA A 294 5.71 -9.86 -1.01
CA ALA A 294 7.14 -9.67 -1.24
C ALA A 294 7.71 -10.85 -2.06
N ILE A 295 7.74 -10.72 -3.39
CA ILE A 295 8.03 -11.82 -4.33
C ILE A 295 9.33 -11.59 -5.10
N SER A 296 10.18 -12.60 -5.20
CA SER A 296 11.40 -12.50 -6.02
C SER A 296 11.04 -12.51 -7.51
N PRO A 297 11.56 -11.56 -8.32
CA PRO A 297 11.36 -11.57 -9.76
C PRO A 297 12.27 -12.59 -10.47
N VAL A 298 13.18 -13.23 -9.73
CA VAL A 298 14.12 -14.22 -10.27
C VAL A 298 13.40 -15.54 -10.53
N GLY A 299 13.62 -16.11 -11.71
CA GLY A 299 13.02 -17.38 -12.12
C GLY A 299 11.62 -17.25 -12.72
N PRO A 300 10.98 -18.38 -13.07
CA PRO A 300 9.71 -18.38 -13.80
C PRO A 300 8.47 -18.21 -12.90
N SER A 301 8.60 -18.42 -11.57
CA SER A 301 7.46 -18.53 -10.65
C SER A 301 6.57 -17.29 -10.64
N LEU A 302 7.15 -16.09 -10.55
CA LEU A 302 6.39 -14.83 -10.61
C LEU A 302 5.58 -14.71 -11.91
N ARG A 303 6.19 -15.04 -13.06
CA ARG A 303 5.51 -14.98 -14.35
C ARG A 303 4.36 -15.98 -14.43
N SER A 304 4.56 -17.19 -13.92
CA SER A 304 3.52 -18.22 -13.87
C SER A 304 2.35 -17.77 -12.99
N ARG A 305 2.63 -17.28 -11.79
CA ARG A 305 1.64 -16.76 -10.84
C ARG A 305 0.85 -15.59 -11.41
N CYS A 306 1.49 -14.62 -12.07
CA CYS A 306 0.79 -13.51 -12.70
C CYS A 306 -0.12 -13.93 -13.86
N ARG A 307 0.15 -15.07 -14.53
CA ARG A 307 -0.73 -15.63 -15.56
C ARG A 307 -1.89 -16.40 -14.96
N GLN A 308 -1.64 -17.18 -13.91
CA GLN A 308 -2.64 -17.95 -13.19
C GLN A 308 -3.60 -17.05 -12.41
N PHE A 309 -3.08 -15.99 -11.82
CA PHE A 309 -3.81 -15.05 -10.97
C PHE A 309 -3.62 -13.60 -11.48
N PRO A 310 -4.38 -13.18 -12.50
CA PRO A 310 -4.27 -11.82 -13.07
C PRO A 310 -4.48 -10.71 -12.03
N GLY A 311 -5.27 -10.99 -10.98
CA GLY A 311 -5.51 -10.12 -9.84
C GLY A 311 -4.25 -9.62 -9.14
N LEU A 312 -3.17 -10.42 -9.16
CA LEU A 312 -1.88 -10.01 -8.58
C LEU A 312 -1.33 -8.74 -9.21
N ARG A 313 -1.55 -8.52 -10.51
CA ARG A 313 -1.09 -7.30 -11.21
C ARG A 313 -2.15 -6.20 -11.23
N SER A 314 -3.43 -6.55 -11.35
CA SER A 314 -4.50 -5.54 -11.50
C SER A 314 -4.90 -4.89 -10.18
N CYS A 315 -4.78 -5.61 -9.06
CA CYS A 315 -5.25 -5.16 -7.74
C CYS A 315 -4.12 -4.70 -6.82
N THR A 316 -2.86 -4.75 -7.26
CA THR A 316 -1.70 -4.27 -6.50
C THR A 316 -0.98 -3.14 -7.23
N THR A 317 -0.36 -2.27 -6.46
CA THR A 317 0.66 -1.34 -6.97
C THR A 317 2.01 -2.04 -6.89
N VAL A 318 2.70 -2.11 -8.03
CA VAL A 318 4.01 -2.76 -8.12
C VAL A 318 5.09 -1.78 -7.71
N ASP A 319 6.00 -2.22 -6.85
CA ASP A 319 7.21 -1.47 -6.49
C ASP A 319 8.45 -2.37 -6.69
N TYR A 320 9.30 -1.98 -7.64
CA TYR A 320 10.51 -2.71 -8.01
C TYR A 320 11.72 -2.21 -7.23
N PHE A 321 12.30 -3.10 -6.43
CA PHE A 321 13.52 -2.91 -5.68
C PHE A 321 14.70 -3.34 -6.55
N ASP A 322 15.37 -2.34 -7.12
CA ASP A 322 16.58 -2.53 -7.91
C ASP A 322 17.74 -3.05 -7.04
N ALA A 323 18.79 -3.54 -7.72
CA ALA A 323 20.05 -3.85 -7.06
C ALA A 323 20.62 -2.58 -6.39
N TRP A 324 21.30 -2.75 -5.26
CA TRP A 324 21.81 -1.62 -4.49
C TRP A 324 22.80 -0.80 -5.34
N PRO A 325 22.57 0.50 -5.50
CA PRO A 325 23.52 1.36 -6.18
C PRO A 325 24.81 1.48 -5.36
N ARG A 326 25.90 1.92 -6.00
CA ARG A 326 27.21 2.07 -5.34
C ARG A 326 27.12 3.00 -4.12
N GLU A 327 26.29 4.02 -4.21
CA GLU A 327 26.02 5.01 -3.16
C GLU A 327 25.36 4.36 -1.94
N ALA A 328 24.45 3.40 -2.15
CA ALA A 328 23.83 2.64 -1.07
C ALA A 328 24.85 1.74 -0.37
N LEU A 329 25.71 1.06 -1.13
CA LEU A 329 26.80 0.25 -0.57
C LEU A 329 27.77 1.09 0.27
N LEU A 330 28.13 2.29 -0.21
CA LEU A 330 28.98 3.23 0.53
C LEU A 330 28.29 3.75 1.80
N CYS A 331 26.98 4.01 1.75
CA CYS A 331 26.20 4.44 2.90
C CYS A 331 26.20 3.38 4.01
N VAL A 332 25.95 2.11 3.63
CA VAL A 332 25.99 0.98 4.55
C VAL A 332 27.41 0.77 5.09
N ALA A 333 28.45 0.79 4.24
CA ALA A 333 29.83 0.61 4.66
C ALA A 333 30.39 1.75 5.54
N ARG A 334 29.73 2.91 5.60
CA ARG A 334 30.07 4.00 6.54
C ARG A 334 29.34 3.88 7.88
N HIS A 335 28.24 3.13 7.90
CA HIS A 335 27.43 2.94 9.10
C HIS A 335 27.98 1.82 10.00
N PHE A 336 28.64 0.82 9.39
CA PHE A 336 29.34 -0.28 10.07
C PHE A 336 30.85 -0.10 9.97
#